data_AF-A0A160T697-F1
#
_entry.id   AF-A0A160T697-F1
#
_cell.length_a   1.000
_cell.length_b   1.000
_cell.length_c   1.000
_cell.angle_alpha   90.00
_cell.angle_beta   90.00
_cell.angle_gamma   90.00
#
_symmetry.space_group_name_H-M   'P 1'
#
loop_
_entity.id
_entity.type
_entity.pdbx_description
1 polymer ?
#
loop_
_entity_poly.entity_id
_entity_poly.type
_entity_poly.pdbx_seq_one_letter_code
_entity_poly.pdbx_strand_id
1 'polypeptide(L)'
;MTAGRWSLAAALGIGDGPELVAFVGGGGKTSLLFALAAELPGRVVITTTTRIFAAQMNRAPAVVSAADLSPLAAALDQHGRCLVVGRVEGEKALGVPPDLPAQLLARPDVDFVLVEADGARMRPIKAPADHEPVMPLGTTLLVPVAGLDALEGLLDDVAHRPERIREITNYELRIRNEEGRSGMGGLPSLREGRLTAAGLARVLVDTRGGLKDAPAGARIVPFLNKVETSERLAAAREAAALMLDEQRIDRVVIGALQGATSVREVRRRVAAVVLAAGESRRMGRNKLLLPWGDTTVLGQTVANATASGVTQVIVVVGHEGEAVTRAAGVPGVASILWNKDYAKGMLASVQAAVRHLPPTIEAILVILGDQPMVEPVVFDALLTAYAASPLGFVAPSHHGQRGNPVLIDRRHFAELLTLPPEAAPRHLLQRHPDDLLTVEVDTDAVLHDLDRPEDYEKWRGAGSGGRVAGGAFRNPVG
;
A
#
# COMPACT_ATOMS: atom_id res chain seq x y z
N MET A 1 -10.30 21.37 3.38
CA MET A 1 -10.76 20.73 2.13
C MET A 1 -10.98 19.27 2.44
N THR A 2 -12.18 18.73 2.22
CA THR A 2 -12.42 17.29 2.38
C THR A 2 -11.58 16.59 1.31
N ALA A 3 -10.57 15.82 1.73
CA ALA A 3 -9.78 15.00 0.82
C ALA A 3 -10.73 14.15 -0.04
N GLY A 4 -10.40 13.97 -1.32
CA GLY A 4 -11.16 13.09 -2.21
C GLY A 4 -11.30 11.70 -1.58
N ARG A 5 -12.36 10.98 -1.90
CA ARG A 5 -12.51 9.57 -1.46
C ARG A 5 -11.85 8.66 -2.49
N TRP A 6 -11.27 7.57 -2.02
CA TRP A 6 -10.79 6.51 -2.89
C TRP A 6 -11.94 5.89 -3.69
N SER A 7 -11.72 5.78 -4.99
CA SER A 7 -12.48 4.88 -5.86
C SER A 7 -11.86 3.47 -5.76
N LEU A 8 -12.64 2.40 -5.97
CA LEU A 8 -12.13 1.03 -6.04
C LEU A 8 -11.10 0.85 -7.16
N ALA A 9 -11.34 1.43 -8.33
CA ALA A 9 -10.40 1.37 -9.45
C ALA A 9 -9.05 2.00 -9.08
N ALA A 10 -9.05 3.23 -8.56
CA ALA A 10 -7.84 3.91 -8.11
C ALA A 10 -7.13 3.16 -6.95
N ALA A 11 -7.91 2.59 -6.02
CA ALA A 11 -7.36 1.81 -4.91
C ALA A 11 -6.72 0.49 -5.34
N LEU A 12 -7.27 -0.17 -6.36
CA LEU A 12 -6.68 -1.36 -6.97
C LEU A 12 -5.57 -1.03 -7.99
N GLY A 13 -5.42 0.25 -8.34
CA GLY A 13 -4.42 0.71 -9.30
C GLY A 13 -4.79 0.37 -10.75
N ILE A 14 -6.08 0.22 -11.04
CA ILE A 14 -6.59 -0.01 -12.39
C ILE A 14 -6.53 1.30 -13.15
N GLY A 15 -5.89 1.28 -14.32
CA GLY A 15 -5.75 2.44 -15.20
C GLY A 15 -6.80 2.46 -16.31
N ASP A 16 -6.54 3.25 -17.36
CA ASP A 16 -7.45 3.39 -18.50
C ASP A 16 -7.28 2.30 -19.57
N GLY A 17 -6.25 1.45 -19.43
CA GLY A 17 -5.94 0.38 -20.38
C GLY A 17 -6.71 -0.91 -20.10
N PRO A 18 -6.83 -1.81 -21.10
CA PRO A 18 -7.56 -3.05 -20.91
C PRO A 18 -6.95 -3.94 -19.83
N GLU A 19 -7.81 -4.53 -18.98
CA GLU A 19 -7.36 -5.28 -17.81
C GLU A 19 -8.19 -6.55 -17.54
N LEU A 20 -7.51 -7.66 -17.26
CA LEU A 20 -8.10 -8.91 -16.78
C LEU A 20 -7.80 -9.06 -15.29
N VAL A 21 -8.84 -8.88 -14.48
CA VAL A 21 -8.77 -8.88 -13.02
C VAL A 21 -9.35 -10.18 -12.46
N ALA A 22 -8.55 -10.93 -11.72
CA ALA A 22 -8.97 -12.17 -11.06
C ALA A 22 -9.11 -11.98 -9.54
N PHE A 23 -10.24 -12.41 -8.98
CA PHE A 23 -10.52 -12.38 -7.54
C PHE A 23 -10.47 -13.79 -6.95
N VAL A 24 -9.68 -13.97 -5.87
CA VAL A 24 -9.50 -15.25 -5.16
C VAL A 24 -9.66 -15.08 -3.65
N GLY A 25 -9.85 -16.18 -2.90
CA GLY A 25 -9.96 -16.14 -1.44
C GLY A 25 -11.41 -16.10 -0.93
N GLY A 26 -11.70 -15.25 0.06
CA GLY A 26 -12.98 -15.21 0.79
C GLY A 26 -13.40 -13.79 1.22
N GLY A 27 -14.52 -13.68 1.94
CA GLY A 27 -14.85 -12.42 2.61
C GLY A 27 -15.36 -11.26 1.75
N GLY A 28 -16.03 -11.56 0.63
CA GLY A 28 -16.76 -10.55 -0.15
C GLY A 28 -16.33 -10.39 -1.61
N LYS A 29 -15.61 -11.37 -2.19
CA LYS A 29 -15.16 -11.37 -3.59
C LYS A 29 -16.22 -10.96 -4.59
N THR A 30 -17.36 -11.64 -4.59
CA THR A 30 -18.48 -11.32 -5.49
C THR A 30 -18.93 -9.88 -5.32
N SER A 31 -19.09 -9.41 -4.08
CA SER A 31 -19.52 -8.04 -3.80
C SER A 31 -18.48 -7.02 -4.30
N LEU A 32 -17.19 -7.31 -4.11
CA LEU A 32 -16.10 -6.48 -4.63
C LEU A 32 -16.10 -6.44 -6.15
N LEU A 33 -16.24 -7.59 -6.80
CA LEU A 33 -16.26 -7.73 -8.25
C LEU A 33 -17.41 -6.93 -8.87
N PHE A 34 -18.63 -7.00 -8.32
CA PHE A 34 -19.77 -6.21 -8.83
C PHE A 34 -19.65 -4.72 -8.48
N ALA A 35 -19.10 -4.38 -7.31
CA ALA A 35 -18.87 -2.98 -6.94
C ALA A 35 -17.84 -2.32 -7.86
N LEU A 36 -16.75 -3.02 -8.17
CA LEU A 36 -15.75 -2.56 -9.12
C LEU A 36 -16.33 -2.43 -10.53
N ALA A 37 -17.09 -3.42 -11.00
CA ALA A 37 -17.74 -3.35 -12.32
C ALA A 37 -18.67 -2.14 -12.48
N ALA A 38 -19.35 -1.75 -11.38
CA ALA A 38 -20.23 -0.59 -11.36
C ALA A 38 -19.49 0.75 -11.38
N GLU A 39 -18.22 0.77 -11.00
CA GLU A 39 -17.38 1.96 -10.94
C GLU A 39 -16.50 2.13 -12.19
N LEU A 40 -16.02 1.01 -12.76
CA LEU A 40 -15.13 1.06 -13.93
C LEU A 40 -15.79 1.76 -15.12
N PRO A 41 -15.03 2.62 -15.83
CA PRO A 41 -15.49 3.20 -17.08
C PRO A 41 -15.48 2.14 -18.19
N GLY A 42 -16.18 2.42 -19.29
CA GLY A 42 -16.14 1.58 -20.49
C GLY A 42 -16.95 0.28 -20.41
N ARG A 43 -16.55 -0.69 -21.21
CA ARG A 43 -17.25 -1.96 -21.48
C ARG A 43 -16.66 -3.08 -20.62
N VAL A 44 -17.39 -3.47 -19.58
CA VAL A 44 -16.94 -4.42 -18.55
C VAL A 44 -17.64 -5.77 -18.71
N VAL A 45 -16.87 -6.83 -18.85
CA VAL A 45 -17.37 -8.20 -18.77
C VAL A 45 -17.14 -8.77 -17.38
N ILE A 46 -18.17 -9.36 -16.81
CA ILE A 46 -18.11 -10.09 -15.54
C ILE A 46 -18.23 -11.58 -15.85
N THR A 47 -17.44 -12.44 -15.19
CA THR A 47 -17.60 -13.89 -15.31
C THR A 47 -17.03 -14.64 -14.08
N THR A 48 -17.12 -15.97 -14.10
CA THR A 48 -16.47 -16.86 -13.11
C THR A 48 -15.97 -18.12 -13.80
N THR A 49 -14.84 -18.67 -13.34
CA THR A 49 -14.32 -19.97 -13.79
C THR A 49 -14.81 -21.14 -12.94
N THR A 50 -15.69 -20.89 -11.94
CA THR A 50 -16.23 -21.95 -11.07
C THR A 50 -17.74 -22.12 -11.21
N ARG A 51 -18.54 -21.45 -10.37
CA ARG A 51 -20.00 -21.46 -10.42
C ARG A 51 -20.53 -20.11 -9.99
N ILE A 52 -21.55 -19.64 -10.69
CA ILE A 52 -22.30 -18.44 -10.32
C ILE A 52 -23.72 -18.85 -9.94
N PHE A 53 -24.20 -18.33 -8.81
CA PHE A 53 -25.55 -18.54 -8.31
C PHE A 53 -26.53 -17.60 -9.02
N ALA A 54 -27.78 -18.01 -9.19
CA ALA A 54 -28.81 -17.20 -9.86
C ALA A 54 -29.02 -15.81 -9.25
N ALA A 55 -28.88 -15.67 -7.93
CA ALA A 55 -28.94 -14.38 -7.25
C ALA A 55 -27.86 -13.38 -7.73
N GLN A 56 -26.72 -13.88 -8.22
CA GLN A 56 -25.65 -13.04 -8.78
C GLN A 56 -25.97 -12.63 -10.23
N MET A 57 -26.76 -13.43 -10.98
CA MET A 57 -27.22 -13.05 -12.32
C MET A 57 -28.14 -11.83 -12.29
N ASN A 58 -28.99 -11.74 -11.26
CA ASN A 58 -29.90 -10.59 -11.06
C ASN A 58 -29.17 -9.26 -10.76
N ARG A 59 -27.87 -9.30 -10.44
CA ARG A 59 -27.05 -8.09 -10.19
C ARG A 59 -26.44 -7.53 -11.46
N ALA A 60 -26.40 -8.31 -12.54
CA ALA A 60 -25.87 -7.87 -13.82
C ALA A 60 -26.99 -7.24 -14.67
N PRO A 61 -26.71 -6.13 -15.37
CA PRO A 61 -27.72 -5.47 -16.20
C PRO A 61 -28.05 -6.27 -17.47
N ALA A 62 -27.13 -7.13 -17.92
CA ALA A 62 -27.32 -8.05 -19.04
C ALA A 62 -26.55 -9.36 -18.79
N VAL A 63 -27.07 -10.47 -19.34
CA VAL A 63 -26.45 -11.80 -19.24
C VAL A 63 -26.33 -12.41 -20.64
N VAL A 64 -25.15 -12.89 -20.99
CA VAL A 64 -24.84 -13.55 -22.26
C VAL A 64 -24.28 -14.95 -22.01
N SER A 65 -24.67 -15.91 -22.85
CA SER A 65 -24.16 -17.27 -22.78
C SER A 65 -22.77 -17.36 -23.40
N ALA A 66 -21.83 -18.02 -22.73
CA ALA A 66 -20.51 -18.32 -23.26
C ALA A 66 -20.55 -19.23 -24.50
N ALA A 67 -21.68 -19.92 -24.75
CA ALA A 67 -21.88 -20.72 -25.96
C ALA A 67 -22.20 -19.87 -27.21
N ASP A 68 -22.69 -18.64 -27.02
CA ASP A 68 -23.00 -17.70 -28.11
C ASP A 68 -22.75 -16.25 -27.65
N LEU A 69 -21.60 -15.72 -28.05
CA LEU A 69 -21.17 -14.35 -27.73
C LEU A 69 -21.66 -13.32 -28.76
N SER A 70 -22.44 -13.70 -29.78
CA SER A 70 -22.96 -12.75 -30.76
C SER A 70 -23.73 -11.56 -30.16
N PRO A 71 -24.48 -11.68 -29.05
CA PRO A 71 -25.18 -10.55 -28.44
C PRO A 71 -24.30 -9.65 -27.55
N LEU A 72 -23.04 -10.04 -27.29
CA LEU A 72 -22.20 -9.38 -26.29
C LEU A 72 -21.96 -7.90 -26.59
N ALA A 73 -21.63 -7.58 -27.85
CA ALA A 73 -21.35 -6.20 -28.27
C ALA A 73 -22.55 -5.28 -27.99
N ALA A 74 -23.75 -5.71 -28.42
CA ALA A 74 -24.98 -4.95 -28.20
C ALA A 74 -25.31 -4.78 -26.71
N ALA A 75 -25.10 -5.83 -25.89
CA ALA A 75 -25.30 -5.75 -24.46
C ALA A 75 -24.34 -4.77 -23.78
N LEU A 76 -23.06 -4.77 -24.19
CA LEU A 76 -22.04 -3.85 -23.68
C LEU A 76 -22.31 -2.41 -24.12
N ASP A 77 -22.72 -2.18 -25.37
CA ASP A 77 -23.07 -0.84 -25.85
C ASP A 77 -24.31 -0.27 -25.13
N GLN A 78 -25.30 -1.13 -24.81
CA GLN A 78 -26.51 -0.71 -24.12
C GLN A 78 -26.32 -0.47 -22.62
N HIS A 79 -25.54 -1.33 -21.95
CA HIS A 79 -25.49 -1.36 -20.48
C HIS A 79 -24.12 -1.00 -19.90
N GLY A 80 -23.08 -0.91 -20.73
CA GLY A 80 -21.68 -0.79 -20.30
C GLY A 80 -21.13 -2.04 -19.60
N ARG A 81 -21.98 -2.94 -19.11
CA ARG A 81 -21.57 -4.17 -18.42
C ARG A 81 -22.37 -5.38 -18.88
N CYS A 82 -21.73 -6.52 -18.94
CA CYS A 82 -22.39 -7.78 -19.26
C CYS A 82 -21.81 -8.93 -18.43
N LEU A 83 -22.68 -9.79 -17.90
CA LEU A 83 -22.28 -11.03 -17.26
C LEU A 83 -22.24 -12.15 -18.30
N VAL A 84 -21.07 -12.77 -18.49
CA VAL A 84 -20.91 -13.94 -19.35
C VAL A 84 -20.86 -15.20 -18.50
N VAL A 85 -21.79 -16.12 -18.74
CA VAL A 85 -21.93 -17.37 -17.97
C VAL A 85 -21.81 -18.59 -18.86
N GLY A 86 -21.34 -19.71 -18.31
CA GLY A 86 -21.41 -21.01 -18.97
C GLY A 86 -22.85 -21.54 -19.03
N ARG A 87 -22.99 -22.85 -19.19
CA ARG A 87 -24.30 -23.50 -19.21
C ARG A 87 -25.06 -23.28 -17.90
N VAL A 88 -26.34 -22.93 -18.00
CA VAL A 88 -27.23 -22.79 -16.83
C VAL A 88 -27.86 -24.14 -16.49
N GLU A 89 -27.73 -24.56 -15.24
CA GLU A 89 -28.31 -25.79 -14.66
C GLU A 89 -29.12 -25.44 -13.41
N GLY A 90 -30.45 -25.29 -13.58
CA GLY A 90 -31.34 -24.86 -12.49
C GLY A 90 -31.03 -23.44 -12.02
N GLU A 91 -30.79 -23.26 -10.71
CA GLU A 91 -30.45 -21.97 -10.11
C GLU A 91 -28.95 -21.65 -10.13
N LYS A 92 -28.12 -22.43 -10.85
CA LYS A 92 -26.68 -22.21 -10.94
C LYS A 92 -26.25 -22.20 -12.40
N ALA A 93 -25.39 -21.27 -12.77
CA ALA A 93 -24.66 -21.38 -14.02
C ALA A 93 -23.25 -21.92 -13.77
N LEU A 94 -22.80 -22.80 -14.65
CA LEU A 94 -21.44 -23.29 -14.67
C LEU A 94 -20.49 -22.14 -15.05
N GLY A 95 -19.28 -22.22 -14.52
CA GLY A 95 -18.21 -21.31 -14.89
C GLY A 95 -17.83 -21.44 -16.36
N VAL A 96 -17.16 -20.41 -16.86
CA VAL A 96 -16.64 -20.40 -18.22
C VAL A 96 -15.32 -21.17 -18.31
N PRO A 97 -14.94 -21.66 -19.49
CA PRO A 97 -13.61 -22.21 -19.74
C PRO A 97 -12.49 -21.24 -19.31
N PRO A 98 -11.35 -21.72 -18.77
CA PRO A 98 -10.30 -20.85 -18.22
C PRO A 98 -9.61 -19.91 -19.23
N ASP A 99 -9.70 -20.23 -20.51
CA ASP A 99 -9.17 -19.47 -21.64
C ASP A 99 -10.13 -18.37 -22.12
N LEU A 100 -11.43 -18.49 -21.85
CA LEU A 100 -12.43 -17.53 -22.31
C LEU A 100 -12.21 -16.10 -21.80
N PRO A 101 -11.84 -15.84 -20.52
CA PRO A 101 -11.60 -14.47 -20.05
C PRO A 101 -10.52 -13.73 -20.86
N ALA A 102 -9.46 -14.43 -21.25
CA ALA A 102 -8.41 -13.85 -22.09
C ALA A 102 -8.92 -13.53 -23.51
N GLN A 103 -9.73 -14.44 -24.08
CA GLN A 103 -10.36 -14.24 -25.39
C GLN A 103 -11.34 -13.07 -25.37
N LEU A 104 -12.08 -12.89 -24.28
CA LEU A 104 -13.00 -11.77 -24.08
C LEU A 104 -12.23 -10.44 -24.03
N LEU A 105 -11.14 -10.36 -23.26
CA LEU A 105 -10.32 -9.15 -23.19
C LEU A 105 -9.65 -8.80 -24.53
N ALA A 106 -9.31 -9.81 -25.34
CA ALA A 106 -8.73 -9.60 -26.66
C ALA A 106 -9.71 -9.00 -27.69
N ARG A 107 -11.00 -8.89 -27.37
CA ARG A 107 -11.98 -8.29 -28.27
C ARG A 107 -11.89 -6.76 -28.24
N PRO A 108 -12.08 -6.08 -29.39
CA PRO A 108 -12.01 -4.62 -29.46
C PRO A 108 -13.19 -3.91 -28.79
N ASP A 109 -14.25 -4.64 -28.43
CA ASP A 109 -15.44 -4.15 -27.75
C ASP A 109 -15.44 -4.45 -26.25
N VAL A 110 -14.30 -4.83 -25.67
CA VAL A 110 -14.18 -5.12 -24.23
C VAL A 110 -12.97 -4.37 -23.68
N ASP A 111 -13.20 -3.55 -22.66
CA ASP A 111 -12.13 -2.83 -21.97
C ASP A 111 -11.68 -3.61 -20.73
N PHE A 112 -12.61 -4.20 -19.97
CA PHE A 112 -12.28 -4.88 -18.72
C PHE A 112 -12.94 -6.24 -18.64
N VAL A 113 -12.22 -7.22 -18.08
CA VAL A 113 -12.77 -8.53 -17.72
C VAL A 113 -12.51 -8.79 -16.24
N LEU A 114 -13.59 -8.98 -15.48
CA LEU A 114 -13.53 -9.28 -14.05
C LEU A 114 -13.97 -10.72 -13.80
N VAL A 115 -13.12 -11.50 -13.13
CA VAL A 115 -13.32 -12.95 -12.95
C VAL A 115 -13.28 -13.34 -11.48
N GLU A 116 -14.34 -13.97 -10.99
CA GLU A 116 -14.24 -14.74 -9.74
C GLU A 116 -13.62 -16.11 -10.03
N ALA A 117 -12.37 -16.32 -9.63
CA ALA A 117 -11.58 -17.49 -10.00
C ALA A 117 -11.74 -18.69 -9.04
N ASP A 118 -12.46 -18.51 -7.93
CA ASP A 118 -12.67 -19.56 -6.94
C ASP A 118 -13.92 -19.38 -6.05
N GLY A 119 -14.40 -20.48 -5.44
CA GLY A 119 -15.52 -20.44 -4.49
C GLY A 119 -15.08 -20.43 -3.03
N ALA A 120 -15.77 -19.68 -2.17
CA ALA A 120 -15.45 -19.57 -0.73
C ALA A 120 -16.53 -20.09 0.24
N ARG A 121 -17.68 -20.57 -0.26
CA ARG A 121 -18.85 -20.93 0.57
C ARG A 121 -19.25 -19.82 1.57
N MET A 122 -19.15 -18.55 1.14
CA MET A 122 -19.43 -17.37 1.96
C MET A 122 -18.55 -17.22 3.22
N ARG A 123 -17.46 -17.97 3.33
CA ARG A 123 -16.52 -17.85 4.45
C ARG A 123 -15.65 -16.58 4.34
N PRO A 124 -15.34 -15.92 5.47
CA PRO A 124 -14.41 -14.79 5.55
C PRO A 124 -13.04 -15.02 4.92
N ILE A 125 -12.49 -16.23 5.06
CA ILE A 125 -11.16 -16.58 4.55
C ILE A 125 -11.16 -18.01 3.98
N LYS A 126 -10.21 -18.30 3.10
CA LYS A 126 -10.05 -19.60 2.46
C LYS A 126 -8.59 -19.91 2.14
N ALA A 127 -8.21 -21.19 2.23
CA ALA A 127 -7.09 -21.74 1.48
C ALA A 127 -7.60 -22.59 0.27
N PRO A 128 -7.02 -22.42 -0.92
CA PRO A 128 -7.46 -23.15 -2.11
C PRO A 128 -7.15 -24.65 -2.03
N ALA A 129 -8.00 -25.48 -2.64
CA ALA A 129 -7.70 -26.90 -2.89
C ALA A 129 -6.73 -27.07 -4.06
N ASP A 130 -6.36 -28.31 -4.43
CA ASP A 130 -5.37 -28.54 -5.49
C ASP A 130 -5.86 -28.13 -6.89
N HIS A 131 -7.18 -28.21 -7.14
CA HIS A 131 -7.81 -27.88 -8.43
C HIS A 131 -8.29 -26.43 -8.56
N GLU A 132 -8.09 -25.59 -7.55
CA GLU A 132 -8.47 -24.17 -7.55
C GLU A 132 -7.31 -23.31 -7.02
N PRO A 133 -7.22 -22.00 -7.30
CA PRO A 133 -8.09 -21.25 -8.20
C PRO A 133 -7.92 -21.71 -9.64
N VAL A 134 -9.01 -21.63 -10.41
CA VAL A 134 -8.91 -21.81 -11.86
C VAL A 134 -8.53 -20.45 -12.42
N MET A 135 -7.23 -20.17 -12.39
CA MET A 135 -6.67 -18.87 -12.74
C MET A 135 -6.75 -18.63 -14.26
N PRO A 136 -7.40 -17.56 -14.73
CA PRO A 136 -7.41 -17.24 -16.15
C PRO A 136 -6.01 -16.93 -16.68
N LEU A 137 -5.70 -17.45 -17.86
CA LEU A 137 -4.49 -17.06 -18.59
C LEU A 137 -4.53 -15.56 -18.90
N GLY A 138 -3.38 -14.90 -18.86
CA GLY A 138 -3.28 -13.47 -19.16
C GLY A 138 -3.83 -12.54 -18.06
N THR A 139 -4.14 -13.05 -16.86
CA THR A 139 -4.51 -12.20 -15.72
C THR A 139 -3.44 -11.14 -15.47
N THR A 140 -3.84 -9.87 -15.52
CA THR A 140 -2.96 -8.71 -15.34
C THR A 140 -2.97 -8.19 -13.90
N LEU A 141 -4.06 -8.44 -13.17
CA LEU A 141 -4.21 -8.11 -11.76
C LEU A 141 -4.87 -9.26 -11.00
N LEU A 142 -4.20 -9.73 -9.96
CA LEU A 142 -4.74 -10.66 -8.99
C LEU A 142 -5.13 -9.92 -7.70
N VAL A 143 -6.35 -10.16 -7.23
CA VAL A 143 -6.89 -9.57 -6.00
C VAL A 143 -7.23 -10.69 -5.00
N PRO A 144 -6.30 -11.07 -4.11
CA PRO A 144 -6.60 -11.95 -2.98
C PRO A 144 -7.48 -11.21 -1.97
N VAL A 145 -8.64 -11.77 -1.63
CA VAL A 145 -9.61 -11.13 -0.74
C VAL A 145 -9.75 -11.91 0.57
N ALA A 146 -9.84 -11.21 1.69
CA ALA A 146 -10.29 -11.77 2.96
C ALA A 146 -11.15 -10.77 3.73
N GLY A 147 -12.08 -11.28 4.53
CA GLY A 147 -12.89 -10.50 5.46
C GLY A 147 -12.25 -10.48 6.84
N LEU A 148 -12.19 -9.30 7.49
CA LEU A 148 -11.61 -9.15 8.82
C LEU A 148 -12.42 -9.82 9.94
N ASP A 149 -13.67 -10.19 9.66
CA ASP A 149 -14.46 -11.07 10.53
C ASP A 149 -13.89 -12.50 10.63
N ALA A 150 -12.87 -12.85 9.82
CA ALA A 150 -12.08 -14.07 9.99
C ALA A 150 -11.28 -14.12 11.31
N LEU A 151 -11.03 -12.98 11.96
CA LEU A 151 -10.26 -12.90 13.19
C LEU A 151 -11.10 -13.14 14.46
N GLU A 152 -12.43 -13.15 14.32
CA GLU A 152 -13.37 -13.09 15.45
C GLU A 152 -13.89 -14.45 15.92
N GLY A 153 -13.70 -15.50 15.12
CA GLY A 153 -14.14 -16.87 15.41
C GLY A 153 -13.02 -17.89 15.40
N LEU A 154 -13.34 -19.12 15.82
CA LEU A 154 -12.42 -20.24 15.69
C LEU A 154 -12.18 -20.53 14.22
N LEU A 155 -10.97 -20.96 13.88
CA LEU A 155 -10.56 -21.19 12.49
C LEU A 155 -11.54 -22.13 11.75
N ASP A 156 -12.02 -23.18 12.42
CA ASP A 156 -12.94 -24.16 11.82
C ASP A 156 -14.33 -23.57 11.48
N ASP A 157 -14.74 -22.51 12.18
CA ASP A 157 -16.02 -21.84 11.98
C ASP A 157 -15.94 -20.77 10.89
N VAL A 158 -14.79 -20.12 10.75
CA VAL A 158 -14.63 -18.93 9.88
C VAL A 158 -13.93 -19.23 8.56
N ALA A 159 -13.21 -20.35 8.45
CA ALA A 159 -12.46 -20.68 7.25
C ALA A 159 -13.18 -21.67 6.34
N HIS A 160 -12.94 -21.52 5.04
CA HIS A 160 -13.12 -22.62 4.10
C HIS A 160 -11.78 -23.36 3.96
N ARG A 161 -11.77 -24.65 4.34
CA ARG A 161 -10.57 -25.52 4.44
C ARG A 161 -9.59 -25.11 5.56
N PRO A 162 -10.05 -25.09 6.82
CA PRO A 162 -9.23 -24.68 7.97
C PRO A 162 -7.94 -25.52 8.11
N GLU A 163 -7.95 -26.79 7.76
CA GLU A 163 -6.78 -27.68 7.73
C GLU A 163 -5.65 -27.17 6.83
N ARG A 164 -5.96 -26.68 5.64
CA ARG A 164 -4.95 -26.11 4.72
C ARG A 164 -4.45 -24.75 5.21
N ILE A 165 -5.30 -23.96 5.86
CA ILE A 165 -4.87 -22.73 6.53
C ILE A 165 -3.90 -23.06 7.67
N ARG A 166 -4.15 -24.11 8.46
CA ARG A 166 -3.19 -24.60 9.46
C ARG A 166 -1.86 -24.97 8.81
N GLU A 167 -1.84 -25.67 7.68
CA GLU A 167 -0.59 -25.99 6.97
C GLU A 167 0.17 -24.76 6.45
N ILE A 168 -0.54 -23.70 6.06
CA ILE A 168 0.07 -22.42 5.65
C ILE A 168 0.66 -21.69 6.84
N THR A 169 -0.06 -21.69 7.97
CA THR A 169 0.27 -20.94 9.18
C THR A 169 1.23 -21.68 10.13
N ASN A 170 1.37 -23.00 10.01
CA ASN A 170 2.17 -23.86 10.89
C ASN A 170 3.66 -23.90 10.50
N TYR A 171 4.35 -22.76 10.57
CA TYR A 171 5.80 -22.66 10.33
C TYR A 171 6.65 -22.46 11.58
N GLU A 172 6.08 -22.50 12.78
CA GLU A 172 6.88 -22.59 14.01
C GLU A 172 7.81 -23.83 14.03
N LEU A 173 7.63 -24.78 13.09
CA LEU A 173 8.39 -26.04 12.99
C LEU A 173 9.38 -26.14 11.80
N ARG A 174 9.69 -25.05 11.09
CA ARG A 174 10.77 -25.07 10.06
C ARG A 174 11.75 -23.92 10.25
N ILE A 175 12.74 -24.14 11.11
CA ILE A 175 14.01 -23.39 11.19
C ILE A 175 14.60 -23.22 9.78
N ARG A 176 14.92 -21.98 9.37
CA ARG A 176 16.02 -21.61 8.44
C ARG A 176 16.35 -20.13 8.66
N ASN A 177 17.57 -19.61 8.80
CA ASN A 177 18.95 -20.04 9.00
C ASN A 177 19.67 -18.83 9.67
N GLU A 178 20.89 -18.99 10.17
CA GLU A 178 21.73 -17.96 10.81
C GLU A 178 22.09 -16.73 9.93
N GLU A 179 21.53 -16.61 8.72
CA GLU A 179 21.69 -15.46 7.82
C GLU A 179 20.40 -14.63 7.83
N GLY A 180 20.33 -13.67 8.77
CA GLY A 180 19.16 -12.85 9.07
C GLY A 180 18.57 -12.06 7.90
N ARG A 181 17.69 -12.69 7.13
CA ARG A 181 16.68 -12.03 6.31
C ARG A 181 15.30 -12.31 6.91
N SER A 182 14.77 -11.28 7.56
CA SER A 182 13.49 -11.24 8.23
C SER A 182 12.34 -11.39 7.23
N GLY A 183 11.52 -12.43 7.39
CA GLY A 183 10.19 -12.53 6.79
C GLY A 183 9.21 -13.03 7.85
N MET A 184 8.19 -12.23 8.17
CA MET A 184 7.11 -12.51 9.16
C MET A 184 7.57 -13.25 10.45
N GLY A 185 8.78 -12.96 10.94
CA GLY A 185 9.45 -13.72 11.98
C GLY A 185 8.80 -13.56 13.36
N GLY A 186 8.34 -14.68 13.93
CA GLY A 186 8.03 -14.82 15.36
C GLY A 186 6.62 -14.45 15.83
N LEU A 187 5.77 -13.86 14.99
CA LEU A 187 4.38 -13.56 15.38
C LEU A 187 3.51 -14.82 15.28
N PRO A 188 2.73 -15.16 16.31
CA PRO A 188 1.87 -16.33 16.29
C PRO A 188 0.81 -16.15 15.20
N SER A 189 0.72 -17.10 14.27
CA SER A 189 -0.29 -17.07 13.20
C SER A 189 -1.69 -17.50 13.69
N LEU A 190 -1.73 -18.24 14.80
CA LEU A 190 -2.95 -18.60 15.50
C LEU A 190 -2.80 -18.26 16.99
N ARG A 191 -3.89 -17.79 17.62
CA ARG A 191 -3.96 -17.58 19.07
C ARG A 191 -5.25 -18.20 19.58
N GLU A 192 -5.14 -19.18 20.46
CA GLU A 192 -6.31 -19.89 21.04
C GLU A 192 -7.26 -20.43 19.95
N GLY A 193 -6.70 -20.96 18.86
CA GLY A 193 -7.47 -21.51 17.73
C GLY A 193 -8.08 -20.46 16.79
N ARG A 194 -7.84 -19.17 17.01
CA ARG A 194 -8.28 -18.05 16.16
C ARG A 194 -7.14 -17.56 15.28
N LEU A 195 -7.48 -17.03 14.11
CA LEU A 195 -6.51 -16.41 13.22
C LEU A 195 -6.05 -15.05 13.77
N THR A 196 -4.75 -14.77 13.71
CA THR A 196 -4.21 -13.44 14.01
C THR A 196 -4.10 -12.59 12.73
N ALA A 197 -3.83 -11.29 12.85
CA ALA A 197 -3.54 -10.44 11.70
C ALA A 197 -2.33 -10.97 10.90
N ALA A 198 -1.30 -11.44 11.58
CA ALA A 198 -0.16 -12.12 10.95
C ALA A 198 -0.57 -13.42 10.24
N GLY A 199 -1.39 -14.27 10.86
CA GLY A 199 -1.89 -15.48 10.22
C GLY A 199 -2.72 -15.18 8.96
N LEU A 200 -3.56 -14.15 9.02
CA LEU A 200 -4.32 -13.66 7.87
C LEU A 200 -3.38 -13.17 6.76
N ALA A 201 -2.42 -12.30 7.09
CA ALA A 201 -1.43 -11.80 6.15
C ALA A 201 -0.76 -12.95 5.39
N ARG A 202 -0.29 -13.97 6.14
CA ARG A 202 0.34 -15.16 5.59
C ARG A 202 -0.53 -15.87 4.57
N VAL A 203 -1.79 -16.10 4.90
CA VAL A 203 -2.71 -16.83 4.01
C VAL A 203 -2.89 -16.11 2.69
N LEU A 204 -2.96 -14.77 2.66
CA LEU A 204 -3.12 -14.04 1.40
C LEU A 204 -1.84 -14.01 0.55
N VAL A 205 -0.65 -14.05 1.17
CA VAL A 205 0.64 -13.91 0.46
C VAL A 205 1.40 -15.23 0.25
N ASP A 206 0.93 -16.36 0.79
CA ASP A 206 1.53 -17.68 0.57
C ASP A 206 1.14 -18.26 -0.82
N THR A 207 2.07 -18.95 -1.48
CA THR A 207 1.87 -19.60 -2.80
C THR A 207 0.96 -20.83 -2.73
N ARG A 208 0.64 -21.33 -1.55
CA ARG A 208 -0.42 -22.34 -1.30
C ARG A 208 -1.74 -21.70 -0.88
N GLY A 209 -1.73 -20.38 -0.65
CA GLY A 209 -2.85 -19.56 -0.22
C GLY A 209 -3.34 -18.63 -1.33
N GLY A 210 -3.43 -17.33 -1.02
CA GLY A 210 -3.93 -16.30 -1.93
C GLY A 210 -3.10 -16.08 -3.19
N LEU A 211 -1.81 -16.49 -3.20
CA LEU A 211 -0.94 -16.39 -4.38
C LEU A 211 -0.83 -17.70 -5.16
N LYS A 212 -1.67 -18.70 -4.87
CA LYS A 212 -1.65 -19.95 -5.62
C LYS A 212 -1.96 -19.69 -7.10
N ASP A 213 -1.10 -20.22 -7.96
CA ASP A 213 -1.16 -20.09 -9.42
C ASP A 213 -1.14 -18.63 -9.93
N ALA A 214 -0.67 -17.69 -9.10
CA ALA A 214 -0.58 -16.27 -9.47
C ALA A 214 0.44 -16.07 -10.61
N PRO A 215 0.02 -15.52 -11.77
CA PRO A 215 0.93 -15.32 -12.90
C PRO A 215 2.11 -14.42 -12.54
N ALA A 216 3.29 -14.68 -13.12
CA ALA A 216 4.52 -13.97 -12.77
C ALA A 216 4.47 -12.46 -13.09
N GLY A 217 3.78 -12.08 -14.18
CA GLY A 217 3.62 -10.69 -14.60
C GLY A 217 2.38 -9.99 -14.03
N ALA A 218 1.53 -10.69 -13.27
CA ALA A 218 0.34 -10.09 -12.69
C ALA A 218 0.71 -9.21 -11.51
N ARG A 219 0.16 -8.00 -11.46
CA ARG A 219 0.15 -7.19 -10.24
C ARG A 219 -0.67 -7.91 -9.18
N ILE A 220 -0.29 -7.78 -7.92
CA ILE A 220 -1.04 -8.36 -6.81
C ILE A 220 -1.42 -7.25 -5.84
N VAL A 221 -2.73 -7.16 -5.58
CA VAL A 221 -3.28 -6.19 -4.63
C VAL A 221 -4.23 -6.91 -3.69
N PRO A 222 -3.77 -7.31 -2.49
CA PRO A 222 -4.65 -7.88 -1.49
C PRO A 222 -5.74 -6.90 -1.06
N PHE A 223 -6.96 -7.40 -0.88
CA PHE A 223 -8.11 -6.63 -0.43
C PHE A 223 -8.62 -7.16 0.91
N LEU A 224 -8.43 -6.36 1.95
CA LEU A 224 -8.90 -6.59 3.31
C LEU A 224 -10.28 -5.96 3.48
N ASN A 225 -11.33 -6.77 3.45
CA ASN A 225 -12.72 -6.30 3.50
C ASN A 225 -13.32 -6.38 4.91
N LYS A 226 -14.51 -5.79 5.07
CA LYS A 226 -15.31 -5.77 6.30
C LYS A 226 -14.61 -5.05 7.45
N VAL A 227 -14.04 -3.88 7.17
CA VAL A 227 -13.28 -3.08 8.14
C VAL A 227 -14.13 -1.93 8.66
N GLU A 228 -15.28 -2.22 9.25
CA GLU A 228 -16.22 -1.22 9.75
C GLU A 228 -15.78 -0.60 11.08
N THR A 229 -15.13 -1.38 11.96
CA THR A 229 -14.77 -0.95 13.32
C THR A 229 -13.31 -0.50 13.44
N SER A 230 -12.99 0.23 14.52
CA SER A 230 -11.63 0.63 14.88
C SER A 230 -10.69 -0.57 15.11
N GLU A 231 -11.20 -1.63 15.72
CA GLU A 231 -10.45 -2.84 16.05
C GLU A 231 -10.07 -3.59 14.78
N ARG A 232 -11.00 -3.73 13.84
CA ARG A 232 -10.73 -4.31 12.53
C ARG A 232 -9.76 -3.46 11.72
N LEU A 233 -9.84 -2.13 11.83
CA LEU A 233 -8.90 -1.23 11.16
C LEU A 233 -7.48 -1.39 11.69
N ALA A 234 -7.31 -1.50 13.01
CA ALA A 234 -6.01 -1.77 13.62
C ALA A 234 -5.43 -3.11 13.13
N ALA A 235 -6.23 -4.19 13.15
CA ALA A 235 -5.81 -5.50 12.66
C ALA A 235 -5.51 -5.51 11.16
N ALA A 236 -6.29 -4.78 10.35
CA ALA A 236 -6.04 -4.65 8.91
C ALA A 236 -4.74 -3.91 8.61
N ARG A 237 -4.41 -2.86 9.38
CA ARG A 237 -3.14 -2.13 9.26
C ARG A 237 -1.94 -3.02 9.62
N GLU A 238 -2.05 -3.82 10.68
CA GLU A 238 -1.03 -4.81 11.06
C GLU A 238 -0.82 -5.84 9.95
N ALA A 239 -1.91 -6.44 9.44
CA ALA A 239 -1.82 -7.40 8.34
C ALA A 239 -1.23 -6.77 7.06
N ALA A 240 -1.64 -5.54 6.71
CA ALA A 240 -1.14 -4.82 5.55
C ALA A 240 0.36 -4.52 5.64
N ALA A 241 0.86 -4.14 6.82
CA ALA A 241 2.29 -3.91 7.03
C ALA A 241 3.10 -5.18 6.73
N LEU A 242 2.65 -6.33 7.25
CA LEU A 242 3.30 -7.63 7.02
C LEU A 242 3.24 -8.05 5.54
N MET A 243 2.13 -7.78 4.85
CA MET A 243 2.02 -8.08 3.42
C MET A 243 2.95 -7.21 2.57
N LEU A 244 3.15 -5.93 2.94
CA LEU A 244 4.02 -5.03 2.20
C LEU A 244 5.50 -5.37 2.32
N ASP A 245 5.90 -6.22 3.26
CA ASP A 245 7.26 -6.78 3.31
C ASP A 245 7.50 -7.79 2.17
N GLU A 246 6.45 -8.39 1.62
CA GLU A 246 6.55 -9.32 0.51
C GLU A 246 6.83 -8.59 -0.81
N GLN A 247 7.88 -9.03 -1.51
CA GLN A 247 8.36 -8.37 -2.73
C GLN A 247 7.33 -8.27 -3.86
N ARG A 248 6.35 -9.18 -3.87
CA ARG A 248 5.28 -9.23 -4.89
C ARG A 248 4.09 -8.31 -4.58
N ILE A 249 4.07 -7.67 -3.41
CA ILE A 249 2.95 -6.85 -2.95
C ILE A 249 3.37 -5.39 -2.90
N ASP A 250 2.87 -4.60 -3.84
CA ASP A 250 3.16 -3.16 -3.90
C ASP A 250 2.18 -2.33 -3.05
N ARG A 251 0.95 -2.85 -2.91
CA ARG A 251 -0.15 -2.20 -2.19
C ARG A 251 -1.15 -3.19 -1.61
N VAL A 252 -1.82 -2.76 -0.55
CA VAL A 252 -2.92 -3.46 0.11
C VAL A 252 -4.09 -2.49 0.27
N VAL A 253 -5.29 -2.93 -0.12
CA VAL A 253 -6.52 -2.14 0.01
C VAL A 253 -7.27 -2.58 1.26
N ILE A 254 -7.64 -1.62 2.09
CA ILE A 254 -8.48 -1.81 3.28
C ILE A 254 -9.86 -1.24 2.97
N GLY A 255 -10.85 -2.10 2.89
CA GLY A 255 -12.20 -1.79 2.43
C GLY A 255 -13.30 -2.12 3.44
N ALA A 256 -14.42 -1.41 3.26
CA ALA A 256 -15.67 -1.66 3.96
C ALA A 256 -16.80 -1.52 2.94
N LEU A 257 -16.98 -2.54 2.09
CA LEU A 257 -17.89 -2.47 0.93
C LEU A 257 -19.36 -2.19 1.30
N GLN A 258 -19.76 -2.43 2.55
CA GLN A 258 -21.10 -2.14 3.07
C GLN A 258 -21.19 -0.80 3.82
N GLY A 259 -20.06 -0.10 4.00
CA GLY A 259 -20.00 1.20 4.67
C GLY A 259 -20.23 2.38 3.73
N ALA A 260 -20.20 3.59 4.29
CA ALA A 260 -20.36 4.84 3.54
C ALA A 260 -19.23 5.12 2.52
N THR A 261 -18.08 4.45 2.70
CA THR A 261 -16.92 4.47 1.79
C THR A 261 -16.45 3.05 1.53
N SER A 262 -16.44 2.63 0.27
CA SER A 262 -16.03 1.27 -0.12
C SER A 262 -14.55 0.98 0.19
N VAL A 263 -13.71 2.02 0.15
CA VAL A 263 -12.28 1.97 0.50
C VAL A 263 -12.04 2.92 1.67
N ARG A 264 -11.39 2.42 2.71
CA ARG A 264 -10.96 3.21 3.88
C ARG A 264 -9.53 3.69 3.72
N GLU A 265 -8.64 2.78 3.32
CA GLU A 265 -7.22 3.07 3.18
C GLU A 265 -6.59 2.26 2.03
N VAL A 266 -5.55 2.82 1.42
CA VAL A 266 -4.66 2.13 0.49
C VAL A 266 -3.25 2.21 1.05
N ARG A 267 -2.77 1.11 1.61
CA ARG A 267 -1.41 1.00 2.15
C ARG A 267 -0.47 0.66 1.01
N ARG A 268 0.60 1.45 0.85
CA ARG A 268 1.52 1.41 -0.28
C ARG A 268 2.95 1.44 0.22
N ARG A 269 3.90 0.90 -0.56
CA ARG A 269 5.32 0.97 -0.20
C ARG A 269 5.84 2.41 -0.29
N VAL A 270 6.23 2.98 0.86
CA VAL A 270 6.82 4.31 0.97
C VAL A 270 8.29 4.19 1.39
N ALA A 271 9.19 4.88 0.69
CA ALA A 271 10.60 4.99 1.08
C ALA A 271 10.84 6.31 1.82
N ALA A 272 11.45 6.27 3.01
CA ALA A 272 12.04 7.46 3.60
C ALA A 272 13.31 7.83 2.84
N VAL A 273 13.41 9.07 2.39
CA VAL A 273 14.59 9.65 1.76
C VAL A 273 15.15 10.72 2.70
N VAL A 274 16.18 10.36 3.46
CA VAL A 274 16.86 11.26 4.40
C VAL A 274 17.94 12.03 3.64
N LEU A 275 17.75 13.34 3.50
CA LEU A 275 18.67 14.22 2.80
C LEU A 275 19.82 14.65 3.73
N ALA A 276 21.01 14.10 3.50
CA ALA A 276 22.20 14.27 4.33
C ALA A 276 23.41 14.77 3.51
N ALA A 277 23.16 15.47 2.40
CA ALA A 277 24.20 15.88 1.45
C ALA A 277 24.65 17.35 1.59
N GLY A 278 24.07 18.11 2.53
CA GLY A 278 24.29 19.54 2.66
C GLY A 278 25.63 19.94 3.29
N GLU A 279 26.17 21.09 2.87
CA GLU A 279 27.52 21.56 3.26
C GLU A 279 27.59 22.26 4.63
N SER A 280 26.46 22.54 5.29
CA SER A 280 26.44 23.20 6.62
C SER A 280 27.20 24.53 6.73
N ARG A 281 27.29 25.31 5.63
CA ARG A 281 28.13 26.53 5.54
C ARG A 281 27.91 27.54 6.68
N ARG A 282 26.67 27.72 7.15
CA ARG A 282 26.30 28.67 8.22
C ARG A 282 26.70 28.22 9.62
N MET A 283 26.83 26.91 9.83
CA MET A 283 27.20 26.29 11.10
C MET A 283 28.72 26.28 11.35
N GLY A 284 29.53 26.50 10.31
CA GLY A 284 31.00 26.44 10.37
C GLY A 284 31.59 25.03 10.56
N ARG A 285 30.76 24.04 10.86
CA ARG A 285 31.06 22.60 10.96
C ARG A 285 29.86 21.79 10.48
N ASN A 286 30.07 20.53 10.13
CA ASN A 286 29.00 19.68 9.63
C ASN A 286 27.94 19.39 10.71
N LYS A 287 26.74 19.99 10.56
CA LYS A 287 25.67 19.92 11.57
C LYS A 287 25.15 18.50 11.80
N LEU A 288 25.23 17.67 10.76
CA LEU A 288 24.77 16.27 10.78
C LEU A 288 25.59 15.39 11.73
N LEU A 289 26.85 15.77 11.99
CA LEU A 289 27.79 15.02 12.83
C LEU A 289 27.81 15.50 14.29
N LEU A 290 27.00 16.50 14.64
CA LEU A 290 26.97 17.03 16.00
C LEU A 290 26.32 16.04 16.96
N PRO A 291 26.82 15.96 18.22
CA PRO A 291 26.24 15.08 19.24
C PRO A 291 24.75 15.37 19.49
N TRP A 292 23.95 14.32 19.57
CA TRP A 292 22.53 14.40 19.88
C TRP A 292 22.12 13.21 20.74
N GLY A 293 21.89 13.45 22.04
CA GLY A 293 21.74 12.37 23.01
C GLY A 293 22.95 11.43 22.97
N ASP A 294 22.69 10.14 22.78
CA ASP A 294 23.71 9.08 22.66
C ASP A 294 24.23 8.87 21.23
N THR A 295 23.79 9.69 20.28
CA THR A 295 24.12 9.56 18.85
C THR A 295 24.51 10.92 18.24
N THR A 296 24.33 11.08 16.94
CA THR A 296 24.48 12.34 16.19
C THR A 296 23.15 12.87 15.71
N VAL A 297 23.09 14.12 15.27
CA VAL A 297 21.91 14.73 14.62
C VAL A 297 21.39 13.84 13.49
N LEU A 298 22.26 13.37 12.61
CA LEU A 298 21.86 12.46 11.54
C LEU A 298 21.46 11.08 12.07
N GLY A 299 22.22 10.53 13.01
CA GLY A 299 21.93 9.23 13.61
C GLY A 299 20.55 9.18 14.26
N GLN A 300 20.14 10.23 14.97
CA GLN A 300 18.80 10.35 15.53
C GLN A 300 17.73 10.47 14.45
N THR A 301 17.96 11.30 13.43
CA THR A 301 17.00 11.47 12.32
C THR A 301 16.76 10.15 11.58
N VAL A 302 17.83 9.39 11.31
CA VAL A 302 17.75 8.06 10.68
C VAL A 302 17.05 7.08 11.61
N ALA A 303 17.35 7.08 12.91
CA ALA A 303 16.66 6.23 13.88
C ALA A 303 15.14 6.52 13.92
N ASN A 304 14.75 7.79 13.87
CA ASN A 304 13.33 8.17 13.82
C ASN A 304 12.66 7.67 12.52
N ALA A 305 13.35 7.76 11.38
CA ALA A 305 12.84 7.26 10.11
C ALA A 305 12.67 5.74 10.13
N THR A 306 13.67 5.00 10.64
CA THR A 306 13.63 3.54 10.77
C THR A 306 12.56 3.06 11.75
N ALA A 307 12.25 3.86 12.78
CA ALA A 307 11.20 3.55 13.75
C ALA A 307 9.77 3.86 13.26
N SER A 308 9.60 4.37 12.04
CA SER A 308 8.30 4.66 11.44
C SER A 308 7.80 3.55 10.51
N GLY A 309 6.55 3.63 10.07
CA GLY A 309 5.93 2.67 9.15
C GLY A 309 6.39 2.74 7.69
N VAL A 310 7.54 3.37 7.39
CA VAL A 310 8.13 3.35 6.04
C VAL A 310 8.68 1.97 5.72
N THR A 311 8.60 1.57 4.45
CA THR A 311 9.05 0.24 4.00
C THR A 311 10.55 0.12 3.78
N GLN A 312 11.24 1.26 3.64
CA GLN A 312 12.70 1.32 3.59
C GLN A 312 13.21 2.73 3.86
N VAL A 313 14.45 2.83 4.35
CA VAL A 313 15.15 4.09 4.59
C VAL A 313 16.36 4.19 3.66
N ILE A 314 16.44 5.31 2.92
CA ILE A 314 17.54 5.66 2.02
C ILE A 314 18.16 6.95 2.54
N VAL A 315 19.48 6.95 2.73
CA VAL A 315 20.23 8.15 3.14
C VAL A 315 21.03 8.67 1.96
N VAL A 316 20.75 9.91 1.54
CA VAL A 316 21.46 10.56 0.44
C VAL A 316 22.60 11.40 1.00
N VAL A 317 23.84 10.99 0.73
CA VAL A 317 25.06 11.62 1.23
C VAL A 317 25.78 12.42 0.12
N GLY A 318 26.61 13.38 0.53
CA GLY A 318 27.35 14.25 -0.37
C GLY A 318 28.63 14.77 0.27
N HIS A 319 28.62 16.03 0.70
CA HIS A 319 29.73 16.64 1.44
C HIS A 319 30.13 15.78 2.66
N GLU A 320 31.43 15.53 2.84
CA GLU A 320 31.96 14.64 3.89
C GLU A 320 31.32 13.23 3.92
N GLY A 321 30.94 12.71 2.76
CA GLY A 321 30.10 11.51 2.63
C GLY A 321 30.56 10.28 3.43
N GLU A 322 31.87 10.07 3.65
CA GLU A 322 32.36 8.96 4.47
C GLU A 322 32.01 9.12 5.95
N ALA A 323 32.18 10.33 6.50
CA ALA A 323 31.84 10.61 7.90
C ALA A 323 30.33 10.58 8.12
N VAL A 324 29.57 11.16 7.18
CA VAL A 324 28.10 11.13 7.17
C VAL A 324 27.57 9.70 7.05
N THR A 325 28.19 8.86 6.23
CA THR A 325 27.86 7.42 6.10
C THR A 325 28.04 6.69 7.44
N ARG A 326 29.14 6.95 8.16
CA ARG A 326 29.35 6.36 9.49
C ARG A 326 28.30 6.83 10.50
N ALA A 327 27.95 8.12 10.49
CA ALA A 327 26.92 8.68 11.37
C ALA A 327 25.50 8.15 11.06
N ALA A 328 25.23 7.81 9.81
CA ALA A 328 23.97 7.19 9.38
C ALA A 328 23.87 5.69 9.70
N GLY A 329 24.96 5.03 10.12
CA GLY A 329 25.10 3.58 10.27
C GLY A 329 24.27 2.95 11.40
N VAL A 330 22.96 3.16 11.39
CA VAL A 330 21.97 2.57 12.28
C VAL A 330 21.41 1.31 11.62
N PRO A 331 21.12 0.22 12.36
CA PRO A 331 20.37 -0.92 11.83
C PRO A 331 19.07 -0.45 11.15
N GLY A 332 18.74 -1.03 9.99
CA GLY A 332 17.50 -0.72 9.24
C GLY A 332 17.64 0.29 8.08
N VAL A 333 18.82 0.86 7.86
CA VAL A 333 19.10 1.61 6.61
C VAL A 333 19.25 0.65 5.44
N ALA A 334 18.38 0.78 4.44
CA ALA A 334 18.38 -0.09 3.28
C ALA A 334 19.48 0.28 2.28
N SER A 335 19.77 1.57 2.11
CA SER A 335 20.82 2.04 1.20
C SER A 335 21.39 3.40 1.56
N ILE A 336 22.65 3.61 1.19
CA ILE A 336 23.35 4.90 1.24
C ILE A 336 23.67 5.32 -0.18
N LEU A 337 23.11 6.44 -0.63
CA LEU A 337 23.23 6.94 -1.98
C LEU A 337 24.18 8.15 -2.02
N TRP A 338 25.25 8.03 -2.79
CA TRP A 338 26.21 9.12 -2.99
C TRP A 338 25.75 10.05 -4.12
N ASN A 339 25.31 11.25 -3.77
CA ASN A 339 25.02 12.30 -4.74
C ASN A 339 26.29 13.10 -5.04
N LYS A 340 26.96 12.81 -6.17
CA LYS A 340 28.14 13.58 -6.64
C LYS A 340 27.82 15.04 -6.97
N ASP A 341 26.55 15.33 -7.26
CA ASP A 341 26.05 16.65 -7.64
C ASP A 341 25.44 17.41 -6.44
N TYR A 342 25.81 17.08 -5.19
CA TYR A 342 25.23 17.70 -4.00
C TYR A 342 25.34 19.23 -3.98
N ALA A 343 26.39 19.79 -4.62
CA ALA A 343 26.59 21.23 -4.75
C ALA A 343 25.50 21.93 -5.59
N LYS A 344 24.73 21.18 -6.40
CA LYS A 344 23.57 21.69 -7.15
C LYS A 344 22.31 21.87 -6.29
N GLY A 345 22.37 21.52 -5.00
CA GLY A 345 21.32 21.75 -4.03
C GLY A 345 20.38 20.56 -3.79
N MET A 346 19.37 20.80 -2.95
CA MET A 346 18.47 19.77 -2.42
C MET A 346 17.72 18.98 -3.50
N LEU A 347 17.31 19.65 -4.58
CA LEU A 347 16.60 19.01 -5.69
C LEU A 347 17.42 17.89 -6.33
N ALA A 348 18.73 18.10 -6.53
CA ALA A 348 19.61 17.09 -7.11
C ALA A 348 19.67 15.81 -6.25
N SER A 349 19.67 15.96 -4.91
CA SER A 349 19.65 14.82 -3.99
C SER A 349 18.32 14.06 -4.02
N VAL A 350 17.19 14.77 -4.08
CA VAL A 350 15.86 14.13 -4.23
C VAL A 350 15.78 13.41 -5.57
N GLN A 351 16.21 14.03 -6.67
CA GLN A 351 16.21 13.40 -7.99
C GLN A 351 17.14 12.18 -8.05
N ALA A 352 18.29 12.22 -7.38
CA ALA A 352 19.18 11.07 -7.27
C ALA A 352 18.48 9.90 -6.56
N ALA A 353 17.78 10.16 -5.45
CA ALA A 353 17.00 9.14 -4.75
C ALA A 353 15.90 8.57 -5.65
N VAL A 354 15.11 9.41 -6.31
CA VAL A 354 14.02 8.97 -7.20
C VAL A 354 14.54 8.06 -8.33
N ARG A 355 15.69 8.37 -8.93
CA ARG A 355 16.31 7.53 -9.97
C ARG A 355 16.79 6.17 -9.44
N HIS A 356 17.09 6.07 -8.15
CA HIS A 356 17.56 4.84 -7.51
C HIS A 356 16.43 3.89 -7.11
N LEU A 357 15.21 4.40 -6.95
CA LEU A 357 14.09 3.61 -6.42
C LEU A 357 13.59 2.54 -7.40
N PRO A 358 13.24 1.34 -6.90
CA PRO A 358 12.60 0.34 -7.74
C PRO A 358 11.16 0.72 -8.09
N PRO A 359 10.59 0.12 -9.16
CA PRO A 359 9.21 0.34 -9.58
C PRO A 359 8.15 -0.17 -8.58
N THR A 360 8.54 -0.73 -7.44
CA THR A 360 7.63 -1.13 -6.35
C THR A 360 7.36 -0.01 -5.32
N ILE A 361 8.18 1.06 -5.26
CA ILE A 361 8.01 2.20 -4.33
C ILE A 361 7.06 3.29 -4.83
N GLU A 362 5.82 3.27 -4.35
CA GLU A 362 4.76 4.18 -4.79
C GLU A 362 4.87 5.62 -4.23
N ALA A 363 5.70 5.87 -3.21
CA ALA A 363 5.97 7.22 -2.73
C ALA A 363 7.31 7.35 -2.02
N ILE A 364 7.78 8.60 -1.90
CA ILE A 364 8.87 8.96 -1.01
C ILE A 364 8.38 9.87 0.10
N LEU A 365 8.93 9.69 1.30
CA LEU A 365 8.86 10.67 2.39
C LEU A 365 10.21 11.38 2.48
N VAL A 366 10.25 12.64 2.05
CA VAL A 366 11.48 13.45 2.03
C VAL A 366 11.71 14.03 3.42
N ILE A 367 12.76 13.56 4.09
CA ILE A 367 13.14 13.93 5.46
C ILE A 367 14.45 14.74 5.38
N LEU A 368 14.52 15.85 6.12
CA LEU A 368 15.76 16.62 6.24
C LEU A 368 16.66 15.99 7.31
N GLY A 369 17.92 15.71 6.98
CA GLY A 369 18.86 15.01 7.86
C GLY A 369 19.23 15.75 9.14
N ASP A 370 18.86 17.03 9.23
CA ASP A 370 19.11 17.94 10.35
C ASP A 370 17.86 18.25 11.17
N GLN A 371 16.80 17.44 11.05
CA GLN A 371 15.59 17.54 11.86
C GLN A 371 15.43 16.37 12.86
N PRO A 372 16.34 16.21 13.83
CA PRO A 372 16.31 15.08 14.78
C PRO A 372 15.16 15.16 15.79
N MET A 373 14.56 16.34 15.93
CA MET A 373 13.41 16.62 16.81
C MET A 373 12.08 16.12 16.24
N VAL A 374 12.01 15.78 14.95
CA VAL A 374 10.78 15.27 14.35
C VAL A 374 10.66 13.78 14.64
N GLU A 375 9.71 13.44 15.52
CA GLU A 375 9.50 12.08 16.04
C GLU A 375 8.79 11.15 15.03
N PRO A 376 8.95 9.81 15.17
CA PRO A 376 8.30 8.83 14.29
C PRO A 376 6.78 9.00 14.17
N VAL A 377 6.12 9.45 15.25
CA VAL A 377 4.67 9.66 15.29
C VAL A 377 4.20 10.68 14.24
N VAL A 378 5.04 11.68 13.90
CA VAL A 378 4.74 12.63 12.82
C VAL A 378 4.79 11.91 11.47
N PHE A 379 5.80 11.07 11.24
CA PHE A 379 5.93 10.31 9.99
C PHE A 379 4.74 9.37 9.81
N ASP A 380 4.34 8.65 10.86
CA ASP A 380 3.21 7.73 10.85
C ASP A 380 1.86 8.44 10.65
N ALA A 381 1.71 9.67 11.16
CA ALA A 381 0.54 10.51 10.90
C ALA A 381 0.44 10.85 9.40
N LEU A 382 1.55 11.22 8.75
CA LEU A 382 1.57 11.51 7.31
C LEU A 382 1.31 10.25 6.48
N LEU A 383 1.90 9.10 6.85
CA LEU A 383 1.65 7.82 6.18
C LEU A 383 0.19 7.37 6.32
N THR A 384 -0.43 7.63 7.47
CA THR A 384 -1.85 7.36 7.71
C THR A 384 -2.75 8.27 6.87
N ALA A 385 -2.44 9.57 6.82
CA ALA A 385 -3.16 10.51 5.98
C ALA A 385 -3.02 10.16 4.48
N TYR A 386 -1.82 9.76 4.04
CA TYR A 386 -1.56 9.31 2.68
C TYR A 386 -2.30 8.01 2.31
N ALA A 387 -2.47 7.10 3.27
CA ALA A 387 -3.24 5.88 3.03
C ALA A 387 -4.74 6.17 2.92
N ALA A 388 -5.27 7.11 3.72
CA ALA A 388 -6.68 7.46 3.74
C ALA A 388 -7.12 8.40 2.60
N SER A 389 -6.18 8.91 1.79
CA SER A 389 -6.43 9.94 0.78
C SER A 389 -5.86 9.54 -0.59
N PRO A 390 -6.58 9.82 -1.70
CA PRO A 390 -6.06 9.66 -3.06
C PRO A 390 -5.12 10.80 -3.48
N LEU A 391 -4.87 11.80 -2.63
CA LEU A 391 -4.01 12.93 -2.97
C LEU A 391 -2.52 12.54 -3.04
N GLY A 392 -1.77 13.21 -3.90
CA GLY A 392 -0.40 12.87 -4.28
C GLY A 392 0.69 13.54 -3.43
N PHE A 393 0.35 14.54 -2.62
CA PHE A 393 1.27 15.14 -1.67
C PHE A 393 0.68 15.14 -0.27
N VAL A 394 1.52 14.87 0.74
CA VAL A 394 1.15 15.01 2.15
C VAL A 394 2.25 15.74 2.89
N ALA A 395 1.90 16.78 3.66
CA ALA A 395 2.86 17.53 4.46
C ALA A 395 2.26 17.90 5.83
N PRO A 396 3.07 18.01 6.89
CA PRO A 396 2.60 18.47 8.18
C PRO A 396 2.34 19.97 8.15
N SER A 397 1.43 20.42 8.99
CA SER A 397 1.24 21.83 9.33
C SER A 397 1.21 22.01 10.85
N HIS A 398 1.75 23.12 11.32
CA HIS A 398 1.60 23.55 12.70
C HIS A 398 1.11 24.99 12.70
N HIS A 399 -0.09 25.21 13.23
CA HIS A 399 -0.81 26.49 13.22
C HIS A 399 -0.88 27.12 11.82
N GLY A 400 -1.21 26.30 10.82
CA GLY A 400 -1.35 26.72 9.42
C GLY A 400 -0.03 26.94 8.66
N GLN A 401 1.13 26.77 9.31
CA GLN A 401 2.42 26.81 8.63
C GLN A 401 2.83 25.40 8.22
N ARG A 402 3.11 25.19 6.93
CA ARG A 402 3.55 23.90 6.40
C ARG A 402 5.02 23.64 6.74
N GLY A 403 5.30 22.46 7.28
CA GLY A 403 6.64 21.99 7.61
C GLY A 403 7.15 20.83 6.76
N ASN A 404 8.18 20.16 7.26
CA ASN A 404 8.73 18.90 6.77
C ASN A 404 8.47 17.78 7.79
N PRO A 405 8.51 16.49 7.38
CA PRO A 405 8.83 15.99 6.05
C PRO A 405 7.68 16.11 5.04
N VAL A 406 7.98 15.93 3.75
CA VAL A 406 6.99 15.98 2.67
C VAL A 406 6.92 14.63 1.97
N LEU A 407 5.72 14.07 1.87
CA LEU A 407 5.44 12.88 1.08
C LEU A 407 5.11 13.27 -0.36
N ILE A 408 5.72 12.55 -1.31
CA ILE A 408 5.52 12.72 -2.75
C ILE A 408 5.15 11.36 -3.36
N ASP A 409 3.95 11.27 -3.91
CA ASP A 409 3.44 10.12 -4.67
C ASP A 409 4.18 9.96 -6.00
N ARG A 410 4.38 8.72 -6.42
CA ARG A 410 5.09 8.35 -7.65
C ARG A 410 4.55 9.05 -8.90
N ARG A 411 3.26 9.37 -8.96
CA ARG A 411 2.66 10.08 -10.11
C ARG A 411 3.42 11.37 -10.46
N HIS A 412 4.06 11.98 -9.46
CA HIS A 412 4.82 13.22 -9.59
C HIS A 412 6.32 13.02 -9.82
N PHE A 413 6.83 11.79 -9.83
CA PHE A 413 8.27 11.52 -10.00
C PHE A 413 8.78 11.95 -11.37
N ALA A 414 8.00 11.72 -12.44
CA ALA A 414 8.38 12.14 -13.78
C ALA A 414 8.57 13.67 -13.84
N GLU A 415 7.61 14.43 -13.31
CA GLU A 415 7.71 15.89 -13.25
C GLU A 415 8.88 16.34 -12.36
N LEU A 416 9.02 15.76 -11.17
CA LEU A 416 10.11 16.04 -10.22
C LEU A 416 11.49 15.85 -10.85
N LEU A 417 11.67 14.83 -11.70
CA LEU A 417 12.91 14.55 -12.43
C LEU A 417 13.19 15.57 -13.54
N THR A 418 12.16 16.27 -14.04
CA THR A 418 12.29 17.29 -15.09
C THR A 418 12.44 18.71 -14.56
N LEU A 419 12.26 18.92 -13.25
CA LEU A 419 12.47 20.23 -12.64
C LEU A 419 13.91 20.72 -12.88
N PRO A 420 14.09 22.02 -13.21
CA PRO A 420 15.40 22.55 -13.54
C PRO A 420 16.25 22.70 -12.26
N PRO A 421 17.59 22.69 -12.37
CA PRO A 421 18.50 22.67 -11.20
C PRO A 421 18.29 23.82 -10.19
N GLU A 422 17.87 24.99 -10.66
CA GLU A 422 17.58 26.17 -9.85
C GLU A 422 16.24 26.08 -9.09
N ALA A 423 15.38 25.13 -9.43
CA ALA A 423 14.12 24.92 -8.73
C ALA A 423 14.33 24.28 -7.36
N ALA A 424 13.44 24.60 -6.43
CA ALA A 424 13.33 23.90 -5.17
C ALA A 424 12.22 22.84 -5.25
N PRO A 425 12.33 21.71 -4.53
CA PRO A 425 11.26 20.70 -4.46
C PRO A 425 9.88 21.28 -4.08
N ARG A 426 9.85 22.37 -3.30
CA ARG A 426 8.63 23.10 -2.94
C ARG A 426 7.83 23.62 -4.15
N HIS A 427 8.50 23.90 -5.28
CA HIS A 427 7.84 24.39 -6.50
C HIS A 427 6.89 23.34 -7.08
N LEU A 428 7.19 22.05 -6.91
CA LEU A 428 6.31 20.96 -7.34
C LEU A 428 4.97 21.03 -6.62
N LEU A 429 4.98 21.22 -5.30
CA LEU A 429 3.76 21.34 -4.49
C LEU A 429 2.95 22.59 -4.87
N GLN A 430 3.63 23.69 -5.20
CA GLN A 430 2.97 24.94 -5.61
C GLN A 430 2.26 24.83 -6.97
N ARG A 431 2.70 23.92 -7.85
CA ARG A 431 2.04 23.64 -9.13
C ARG A 431 0.77 22.79 -8.97
N HIS A 432 0.66 22.04 -7.88
CA HIS A 432 -0.44 21.10 -7.62
C HIS A 432 -1.08 21.34 -6.24
N PRO A 433 -1.61 22.55 -5.96
CA PRO A 433 -2.16 22.88 -4.65
C PRO A 433 -3.38 22.01 -4.28
N ASP A 434 -4.18 21.59 -5.27
CA ASP A 434 -5.36 20.74 -5.08
C ASP A 434 -5.00 19.27 -4.79
N ASP A 435 -3.74 18.88 -5.04
CA ASP A 435 -3.22 17.53 -4.77
C ASP A 435 -2.42 17.45 -3.45
N LEU A 436 -2.43 18.54 -2.66
CA LEU A 436 -1.74 18.62 -1.38
C LEU A 436 -2.70 18.44 -0.20
N LEU A 437 -2.43 17.41 0.61
CA LEU A 437 -3.02 17.22 1.92
C LEU A 437 -2.11 17.77 3.02
N THR A 438 -2.57 18.77 3.76
CA THR A 438 -1.93 19.22 5.00
C THR A 438 -2.48 18.50 6.22
N VAL A 439 -1.57 17.99 7.07
CA VAL A 439 -1.89 17.28 8.31
C VAL A 439 -1.47 18.15 9.48
N GLU A 440 -2.43 18.64 10.27
CA GLU A 440 -2.11 19.41 11.47
C GLU A 440 -1.44 18.49 12.52
N VAL A 441 -0.31 18.93 13.07
CA VAL A 441 0.45 18.23 14.10
C VAL A 441 0.63 19.13 15.33
N ASP A 442 0.76 18.52 16.51
CA ASP A 442 0.84 19.22 17.80
C ASP A 442 2.26 19.71 18.15
N THR A 443 3.19 19.73 17.19
CA THR A 443 4.59 20.10 17.40
C THR A 443 5.09 21.05 16.33
N ASP A 444 5.76 22.12 16.75
CA ASP A 444 6.40 23.07 15.84
C ASP A 444 7.72 22.54 15.29
N ALA A 445 8.24 21.42 15.81
CA ALA A 445 9.45 20.73 15.35
C ALA A 445 9.54 20.60 13.81
N VAL A 446 8.40 20.39 13.15
CA VAL A 446 8.28 20.27 11.69
C VAL A 446 8.70 21.53 10.93
N LEU A 447 8.74 22.69 11.60
CA LEU A 447 9.04 24.00 11.05
C LEU A 447 10.50 24.43 11.21
N HIS A 448 11.28 23.72 12.05
CA HIS A 448 12.62 24.17 12.44
C HIS A 448 13.71 23.27 11.87
N ASP A 449 14.83 23.88 11.49
CA ASP A 449 16.08 23.21 11.09
C ASP A 449 17.23 23.63 12.02
N LEU A 450 18.40 22.98 11.89
CA LEU A 450 19.58 23.26 12.72
C LEU A 450 20.62 24.08 11.95
N ASP A 451 20.20 25.19 11.34
CA ASP A 451 21.03 26.00 10.44
C ASP A 451 22.11 26.84 11.15
N ARG A 452 21.89 27.21 12.42
CA ARG A 452 22.84 28.00 13.21
C ARG A 452 23.21 27.31 14.53
N PRO A 453 24.36 27.65 15.13
CA PRO A 453 24.76 27.11 16.43
C PRO A 453 23.72 27.34 17.54
N GLU A 454 23.05 28.49 17.52
CA GLU A 454 22.01 28.83 18.50
C GLU A 454 20.79 27.90 18.38
N ASP A 455 20.43 27.49 17.15
CA ASP A 455 19.32 26.56 16.91
C ASP A 455 19.64 25.19 17.52
N TYR A 456 20.87 24.72 17.32
CA TYR A 456 21.35 23.46 17.89
C TYR A 456 21.35 23.48 19.42
N GLU A 457 21.88 24.53 20.05
CA GLU A 457 21.90 24.61 21.52
C GLU A 457 20.48 24.70 22.11
N LYS A 458 19.58 25.46 21.48
CA LYS A 458 18.17 25.57 21.89
C LYS A 458 17.49 24.20 21.91
N TRP A 459 17.61 23.45 20.82
CA TRP A 459 16.91 22.17 20.69
C TRP A 459 17.58 21.03 21.46
N ARG A 460 18.91 21.03 21.56
CA ARG A 460 19.64 20.06 22.37
C ARG A 460 19.29 20.18 23.85
N GLY A 461 19.09 21.39 24.36
CA GLY A 461 18.69 21.64 25.75
C GLY A 461 17.25 21.25 26.06
N ALA A 462 16.36 21.20 25.06
CA ALA A 462 14.96 20.80 25.25
C ALA A 462 14.77 19.27 25.39
N GLY A 463 15.74 18.46 24.93
CA GLY A 463 15.68 16.99 24.88
C GLY A 463 15.86 16.25 26.21
N SER A 464 16.07 16.94 27.34
CA SER A 464 16.29 16.29 28.64
C SER A 464 15.10 16.30 29.61
N GLY A 465 13.88 16.69 29.19
CA GLY A 465 12.79 16.92 30.17
C GLY A 465 11.33 16.84 29.74
N GLY A 466 10.97 16.37 28.54
CA GLY A 466 9.56 16.40 28.09
C GLY A 466 9.06 15.06 27.56
N ARG A 467 8.47 14.21 28.42
CA ARG A 467 7.53 13.18 27.94
C ARG A 467 6.24 13.88 27.54
N VAL A 468 5.96 13.96 26.24
CA VAL A 468 4.65 14.43 25.75
C VAL A 468 3.60 13.38 26.12
N ALA A 469 2.62 13.78 26.91
CA ALA A 469 1.47 12.96 27.27
C ALA A 469 0.65 12.64 26.00
N GLY A 470 0.25 11.39 25.84
CA GLY A 470 -0.52 10.89 24.69
C GLY A 470 -1.81 11.68 24.48
N GLY A 471 -1.79 12.60 23.51
CA GLY A 471 -2.96 13.25 22.97
C GLY A 471 -3.55 12.38 21.86
N ALA A 472 -4.83 12.03 21.99
CA ALA A 472 -5.55 11.31 20.95
C ALA A 472 -5.64 12.18 19.68
N PHE A 473 -5.07 11.69 18.58
CA PHE A 473 -5.22 12.26 17.24
C PHE A 473 -6.71 12.42 16.90
N ARG A 474 -7.12 13.64 16.56
CA ARG A 474 -8.44 13.89 15.97
C ARG A 474 -8.41 13.43 14.51
N ASN A 475 -9.16 12.37 14.23
CA ASN A 475 -9.37 11.85 12.89
C ASN A 475 -9.99 12.95 11.99
N PRO A 476 -9.34 13.37 10.88
CA PRO A 476 -9.85 14.45 10.03
C PRO A 476 -10.96 14.01 9.05
N VAL A 477 -11.52 12.81 9.21
CA VAL A 477 -12.60 12.31 8.34
C VAL A 477 -13.75 11.79 9.20
N GLY A 478 -14.73 12.66 9.42
CA GLY A 478 -16.10 12.31 9.77
C GLY A 478 -16.95 12.09 8.53
#